data_AF-A0A6I5CJ90-F1
#
_entry.id   AF-A0A6I5CJ90-F1
#
_cell.length_a   1.000
_cell.length_b   1.000
_cell.length_c   1.000
_cell.angle_alpha   90.00
_cell.angle_beta   90.00
_cell.angle_gamma   90.00
#
_symmetry.space_group_name_H-M   'P 1'
#
loop_
_entity.id
_entity.type
_entity.pdbx_description
1 polymer ?
#
loop_
_entity_poly.entity_id
_entity_poly.type
_entity_poly.pdbx_seq_one_letter_code
_entity_poly.pdbx_strand_id
1 'polypeptide(L)'
;VVLRAAPRPGADPLMDAADGQLKEGCDPYRLVLPADREALAGRYADELNARLTGSGPADRHLVAAPAPPLQFKAYDGKASFDGGAVRFRWSWTGASSAKWKTGDQHFPVAALSGVEWRSPESFEGHLRLLPREGCGAAGAT
;
A
#
# COMPACT_ATOMS: atom_id res chain seq x y z
N VAL A 1 18.22 -14.61 -16.62
CA VAL A 1 18.01 -13.16 -16.91
C VAL A 1 16.77 -12.67 -16.15
N VAL A 2 16.73 -11.42 -15.72
CA VAL A 2 15.56 -10.82 -15.07
C VAL A 2 15.13 -9.59 -15.86
N LEU A 3 13.86 -9.52 -16.23
CA LEU A 3 13.25 -8.31 -16.79
C LEU A 3 12.35 -7.68 -15.72
N ARG A 4 12.28 -6.35 -15.72
CA ARG A 4 11.38 -5.59 -14.86
C ARG A 4 10.68 -4.51 -15.66
N ALA A 5 9.36 -4.48 -15.60
CA ALA A 5 8.61 -3.31 -16.05
C ALA A 5 8.64 -2.23 -14.96
N ALA A 6 8.84 -0.98 -15.34
CA ALA A 6 8.79 0.14 -14.41
C ALA A 6 7.54 0.98 -14.72
N PRO A 7 6.45 0.89 -13.92
CA PRO A 7 5.34 1.81 -14.08
C PRO A 7 5.82 3.24 -13.83
N ARG A 8 5.18 4.21 -14.50
CA ARG A 8 5.46 5.62 -14.25
C ARG A 8 5.12 5.98 -12.79
N PRO A 9 5.83 6.91 -12.16
CA PRO A 9 5.48 7.39 -10.82
C PRO A 9 4.00 7.81 -10.76
N GLY A 10 3.25 7.38 -9.74
CA GLY A 10 1.80 7.66 -9.63
C GLY A 10 0.90 6.85 -10.54
N ALA A 11 1.43 5.92 -11.36
CA ALA A 11 0.62 5.09 -12.26
C ALA A 11 0.06 3.84 -11.58
N ASP A 12 0.68 3.36 -10.51
CA ASP A 12 0.30 2.11 -9.85
C ASP A 12 0.11 2.32 -8.34
N PRO A 13 -1.09 2.05 -7.80
CA PRO A 13 -1.41 2.30 -6.40
C PRO A 13 -0.69 1.32 -5.45
N LEU A 14 -0.35 0.11 -5.89
CA LEU A 14 0.45 -0.83 -5.10
C LEU A 14 1.90 -0.33 -4.98
N MET A 15 2.47 0.21 -6.06
CA MET A 15 3.84 0.74 -6.02
C MET A 15 3.94 1.97 -5.13
N ASP A 16 2.97 2.88 -5.23
CA ASP A 16 2.90 4.06 -4.36
C ASP A 16 2.68 3.64 -2.90
N ALA A 17 1.75 2.71 -2.65
CA ALA A 17 1.50 2.21 -1.29
C ALA A 17 2.69 1.43 -0.73
N ALA A 18 3.42 0.68 -1.55
CA ALA A 18 4.59 -0.06 -1.13
C ALA A 18 5.70 0.85 -0.61
N ASP A 19 5.83 2.06 -1.14
CA ASP A 19 6.84 3.06 -0.76
C ASP A 19 8.26 2.46 -0.66
N GLY A 20 8.63 1.64 -1.66
CA GLY A 20 9.93 0.96 -1.71
C GLY A 20 10.09 -0.24 -0.75
N GLN A 21 9.09 -0.57 0.07
CA GLN A 21 9.11 -1.66 1.04
C GLN A 21 8.67 -3.02 0.45
N LEU A 22 8.34 -3.08 -0.85
CA LEU A 22 7.91 -4.32 -1.50
C LEU A 22 9.11 -5.25 -1.71
N LYS A 23 9.04 -6.44 -1.12
CA LYS A 23 10.04 -7.50 -1.32
C LYS A 23 10.12 -7.88 -2.79
N GLU A 24 11.32 -8.19 -3.26
CA GLU A 24 11.57 -8.53 -4.67
C GLU A 24 10.70 -9.71 -5.17
N GLY A 25 10.45 -10.71 -4.33
CA GLY A 25 9.58 -11.85 -4.66
C GLY A 25 8.08 -11.51 -4.73
N CYS A 26 7.69 -10.33 -4.27
CA CYS A 26 6.31 -9.83 -4.29
C CYS A 26 6.10 -8.77 -5.38
N ASP A 27 7.14 -8.42 -6.14
CA ASP A 27 7.08 -7.43 -7.21
C ASP A 27 6.34 -8.00 -8.45
N PRO A 28 5.11 -7.54 -8.76
CA PRO A 28 4.33 -8.05 -9.90
C PRO A 28 4.96 -7.70 -11.26
N TYR A 29 5.89 -6.76 -11.31
CA TYR A 29 6.54 -6.32 -12.54
C TYR A 29 7.83 -7.07 -12.84
N ARG A 30 8.22 -8.02 -11.98
CA ARG A 30 9.44 -8.80 -12.12
C ARG A 30 9.18 -10.11 -12.83
N LEU A 31 9.89 -10.33 -13.94
CA LEU A 31 9.87 -11.57 -14.72
C LEU A 31 11.26 -12.23 -14.70
N VAL A 32 11.35 -13.41 -14.09
CA VAL A 32 12.58 -14.22 -14.07
C VAL A 32 12.53 -15.25 -15.19
N LEU A 33 13.58 -15.30 -15.99
CA LEU A 33 13.70 -16.25 -17.09
C LEU A 33 15.03 -17.04 -16.99
N PRO A 34 15.07 -18.28 -17.49
CA PRO A 34 16.31 -19.02 -17.56
C PRO A 34 17.35 -18.34 -18.48
N ALA A 35 18.62 -18.67 -18.31
CA ALA A 35 19.72 -17.93 -18.97
C ALA A 35 19.72 -18.07 -20.49
N ASP A 36 19.29 -19.20 -21.04
CA ASP A 36 19.18 -19.45 -22.48
C ASP A 36 18.17 -18.52 -23.20
N ARG A 37 17.31 -17.82 -22.43
CA ARG A 37 16.33 -16.87 -22.96
C ARG A 37 16.83 -15.43 -23.05
N GLU A 38 18.06 -15.14 -22.65
CA GLU A 38 18.60 -13.78 -22.55
C GLU A 38 18.48 -12.97 -23.85
N ALA A 39 18.92 -13.52 -24.97
CA ALA A 39 18.86 -12.82 -26.27
C ALA A 39 17.41 -12.50 -26.69
N LEU A 40 16.49 -13.44 -26.46
CA LEU A 40 15.07 -13.25 -26.80
C LEU A 40 14.40 -12.24 -25.86
N ALA A 41 14.74 -12.29 -24.57
CA ALA A 41 14.27 -11.35 -23.56
C ALA A 41 14.71 -9.92 -23.87
N GLY A 42 15.98 -9.72 -24.22
CA GLY A 42 16.52 -8.42 -24.64
C GLY A 42 15.79 -7.86 -25.86
N ARG A 43 15.63 -8.68 -26.91
CA ARG A 43 14.90 -8.27 -28.12
C ARG A 43 13.47 -7.80 -27.81
N TYR A 44 12.70 -8.55 -27.01
CA TYR A 44 11.33 -8.15 -26.67
C TYR A 44 11.29 -6.91 -25.78
N ALA A 45 12.25 -6.75 -24.87
CA ALA A 45 12.35 -5.53 -24.07
C ALA A 45 12.56 -4.30 -24.96
N ASP A 46 13.45 -4.40 -25.97
CA ASP A 46 13.68 -3.31 -26.94
C ASP A 46 12.44 -3.02 -27.79
N GLU A 47 11.77 -4.06 -28.31
CA GLU A 47 10.54 -3.92 -29.09
C GLU A 47 9.40 -3.28 -28.29
N LEU A 48 9.29 -3.59 -26.99
CA LEU A 48 8.31 -2.97 -26.09
C LEU A 48 8.68 -1.52 -25.79
N ASN A 49 9.94 -1.24 -25.43
CA ASN A 49 10.43 0.11 -25.13
C ASN A 49 10.22 1.07 -26.30
N ALA A 50 10.44 0.62 -27.54
CA ALA A 50 10.21 1.42 -28.75
C ALA A 50 8.72 1.83 -28.95
N ARG A 51 7.78 1.14 -28.29
CA ARG A 51 6.33 1.43 -28.38
C ARG A 51 5.80 2.24 -27.20
N LEU A 52 6.57 2.43 -26.14
CA LEU A 52 6.16 3.21 -24.98
C LEU A 52 6.25 4.70 -25.31
N THR A 53 5.11 5.40 -25.23
CA THR A 53 5.00 6.82 -25.59
C THR A 53 4.85 7.75 -24.39
N GLY A 54 4.45 7.21 -23.23
CA GLY A 54 4.27 8.00 -22.01
C GLY A 54 5.61 8.23 -21.29
N SER A 55 5.91 9.48 -20.97
CA SER A 55 7.04 9.87 -20.12
C SER A 55 6.54 10.58 -18.85
N GLY A 56 7.46 10.80 -17.91
CA GLY A 56 7.18 11.51 -16.65
C GLY A 56 6.22 10.79 -15.70
N PRO A 57 5.81 11.46 -14.60
CA PRO A 57 4.77 10.97 -13.70
C PRO A 57 3.42 10.82 -14.41
N ALA A 58 2.57 9.92 -13.92
CA ALA A 58 1.17 9.84 -14.34
C ALA A 58 0.30 10.78 -13.47
N ASP A 59 -0.66 11.44 -14.10
CA ASP A 59 -1.61 12.33 -13.39
C ASP A 59 -2.63 11.56 -12.54
N ARG A 60 -2.74 10.25 -12.76
CA ARG A 60 -3.63 9.33 -12.03
C ARG A 60 -3.07 7.91 -12.08
N HIS A 61 -3.54 7.07 -11.16
CA HIS A 61 -3.34 5.64 -11.25
C HIS A 61 -3.94 5.09 -12.56
N LEU A 62 -3.11 4.41 -13.33
CA LEU A 62 -3.47 3.67 -14.54
C LEU A 62 -3.80 2.20 -14.23
N VAL A 63 -3.34 1.70 -13.08
CA VAL A 63 -3.71 0.40 -12.54
C VAL A 63 -4.87 0.58 -11.56
N ALA A 64 -5.88 -0.27 -11.68
CA ALA A 64 -7.03 -0.24 -10.79
C ALA A 64 -6.64 -0.66 -9.38
N ALA A 65 -7.02 0.15 -8.39
CA ALA A 65 -6.90 -0.23 -6.99
C ALA A 65 -7.94 -1.32 -6.63
N PRO A 66 -7.65 -2.19 -5.65
CA PRO A 66 -8.63 -3.11 -5.11
C PRO A 66 -9.87 -2.37 -4.58
N ALA A 67 -11.05 -2.85 -4.94
CA ALA A 67 -12.30 -2.27 -4.48
C ALA A 67 -12.57 -2.61 -3.01
N PRO A 68 -13.13 -1.68 -2.21
CA PRO A 68 -13.61 -1.98 -0.87
C PRO A 68 -14.79 -2.98 -0.88
N PRO A 69 -15.05 -3.67 0.25
CA PRO A 69 -14.40 -3.50 1.55
C PRO A 69 -13.04 -4.23 1.66
N LEU A 70 -12.06 -3.54 2.22
CA LEU A 70 -10.73 -4.08 2.50
C LEU A 70 -10.53 -4.30 4.00
N GLN A 71 -9.76 -5.33 4.35
CA GLN A 71 -9.53 -5.70 5.74
C GLN A 71 -8.08 -6.09 5.93
N PHE A 72 -7.49 -5.63 7.03
CA PHE A 72 -6.11 -5.91 7.40
C PHE A 72 -6.04 -6.33 8.86
N LYS A 73 -5.39 -7.45 9.14
CA LYS A 73 -5.18 -7.95 10.51
C LYS A 73 -3.78 -7.58 10.96
N ALA A 74 -3.71 -6.81 12.04
CA ALA A 74 -2.48 -6.52 12.77
C ALA A 74 -2.43 -7.35 14.06
N TYR A 75 -1.30 -7.29 14.75
CA TYR A 75 -1.10 -7.95 16.04
C TYR A 75 -2.12 -7.46 17.10
N ASP A 76 -2.22 -6.16 17.25
CA ASP A 76 -3.02 -5.46 18.27
C ASP A 76 -4.49 -5.28 17.89
N GLY A 77 -4.87 -5.52 16.64
CA GLY A 77 -6.23 -5.25 16.18
C GLY A 77 -6.47 -5.62 14.73
N LYS A 78 -7.61 -5.16 14.22
CA LYS A 78 -8.00 -5.29 12.82
C LYS A 78 -8.36 -3.91 12.31
N ALA A 79 -7.86 -3.56 11.14
CA ALA A 79 -8.29 -2.40 10.37
C ALA A 79 -9.26 -2.84 9.28
N SER A 80 -10.29 -2.05 9.01
CA SER A 80 -11.17 -2.24 7.85
C SER A 80 -11.45 -0.92 7.17
N PHE A 81 -11.56 -0.96 5.85
CA PHE A 81 -11.84 0.19 5.00
C PHE A 81 -13.04 -0.10 4.09
N ASP A 82 -14.03 0.78 4.12
CA ASP A 82 -15.28 0.65 3.35
C ASP A 82 -15.37 1.59 2.14
N GLY A 83 -14.32 2.36 1.87
CA GLY A 83 -14.31 3.39 0.83
C GLY A 83 -14.46 4.82 1.38
N GLY A 84 -15.07 4.98 2.56
CA GLY A 84 -15.33 6.28 3.19
C GLY A 84 -14.64 6.48 4.53
N ALA A 85 -14.36 5.40 5.26
CA ALA A 85 -13.74 5.45 6.58
C ALA A 85 -12.87 4.24 6.88
N VAL A 86 -11.88 4.44 7.75
CA VAL A 86 -11.07 3.39 8.36
C VAL A 86 -11.60 3.12 9.77
N ARG A 87 -11.84 1.84 10.08
CA ARG A 87 -12.26 1.39 11.41
C ARG A 87 -11.18 0.52 12.02
N PHE A 88 -10.88 0.74 13.29
CA PHE A 88 -10.05 -0.15 14.08
C PHE A 88 -10.87 -0.88 15.11
N ARG A 89 -10.71 -2.20 15.16
CA ARG A 89 -11.22 -3.05 16.23
C ARG A 89 -10.06 -3.70 16.96
N TRP A 90 -9.96 -3.44 18.26
CA TRP A 90 -8.83 -3.90 19.06
C TRP A 90 -8.95 -5.37 19.45
N SER A 91 -7.82 -6.05 19.54
CA SER A 91 -7.75 -7.43 20.03
C SER A 91 -7.68 -7.44 21.55
N TRP A 92 -8.58 -8.17 22.20
CA TRP A 92 -8.60 -8.31 23.66
C TRP A 92 -7.31 -8.93 24.25
N THR A 93 -6.58 -9.74 23.48
CA THR A 93 -5.30 -10.36 23.90
C THR A 93 -4.06 -9.65 23.37
N GLY A 94 -4.21 -8.77 22.37
CA GLY A 94 -3.07 -8.19 21.65
C GLY A 94 -2.94 -6.67 21.80
N ALA A 95 -4.02 -5.98 22.16
CA ALA A 95 -4.01 -4.54 22.33
C ALA A 95 -3.48 -4.12 23.70
N SER A 96 -2.81 -2.97 23.76
CA SER A 96 -2.48 -2.35 25.04
C SER A 96 -3.76 -1.92 25.78
N SER A 97 -3.67 -1.80 27.10
CA SER A 97 -4.79 -1.32 27.92
C SER A 97 -5.28 0.07 27.51
N ALA A 98 -4.38 0.93 27.00
CA ALA A 98 -4.74 2.23 26.45
C ALA A 98 -5.65 2.09 25.21
N LYS A 99 -5.28 1.26 24.23
CA LYS A 99 -6.09 1.01 23.03
C LYS A 99 -7.42 0.36 23.40
N TRP A 100 -7.41 -0.62 24.31
CA TRP A 100 -8.63 -1.27 24.76
C TRP A 100 -9.62 -0.29 25.39
N LYS A 101 -9.13 0.64 26.25
CA LYS A 101 -9.96 1.68 26.88
C LYS A 101 -10.58 2.67 25.90
N THR A 102 -9.91 2.94 24.77
CA THR A 102 -10.47 3.82 23.73
C THR A 102 -11.61 3.18 22.93
N GLY A 103 -11.82 1.85 23.06
CA GLY A 103 -12.82 1.13 22.28
C GLY A 103 -12.52 1.15 20.78
N ASP A 104 -13.48 0.63 19.99
CA ASP A 104 -13.37 0.63 18.53
C ASP A 104 -13.33 2.07 18.01
N GLN A 105 -12.38 2.34 17.10
CA GLN A 105 -12.13 3.67 16.58
C GLN A 105 -12.61 3.78 15.13
N HIS A 106 -13.10 4.96 14.74
CA HIS A 106 -13.62 5.24 13.41
C HIS A 106 -13.09 6.57 12.89
N PHE A 107 -12.46 6.54 11.71
CA PHE A 107 -11.81 7.69 11.08
C PHE A 107 -12.32 7.88 9.65
N PRO A 108 -13.17 8.90 9.40
CA PRO A 108 -13.56 9.27 8.04
C PRO A 108 -12.35 9.70 7.22
N VAL A 109 -12.25 9.28 5.95
CA VAL A 109 -11.14 9.66 5.06
C VAL A 109 -11.02 11.19 4.93
N ALA A 110 -12.15 11.89 4.91
CA ALA A 110 -12.18 13.35 4.84
C ALA A 110 -11.50 14.04 6.05
N ALA A 111 -11.44 13.36 7.19
CA ALA A 111 -10.78 13.84 8.40
C ALA A 111 -9.27 13.53 8.43
N LEU A 112 -8.76 12.79 7.45
CA LEU A 112 -7.35 12.41 7.37
C LEU A 112 -6.58 13.38 6.45
N SER A 113 -5.32 13.62 6.83
CA SER A 113 -4.32 14.32 6.04
C SER A 113 -3.35 13.35 5.36
N GLY A 114 -3.22 12.13 5.89
CA GLY A 114 -2.36 11.11 5.33
C GLY A 114 -2.40 9.80 6.09
N VAL A 115 -1.59 8.85 5.62
CA VAL A 115 -1.38 7.54 6.24
C VAL A 115 0.11 7.25 6.19
N GLU A 116 0.66 6.78 7.31
CA GLU A 116 2.01 6.24 7.38
C GLU A 116 1.92 4.75 7.66
N TRP A 117 2.75 3.95 7.01
CA TRP A 117 2.85 2.54 7.37
C TRP A 117 4.25 2.01 7.14
N ARG A 118 4.54 0.93 7.86
CA ARG A 118 5.81 0.23 7.75
C ARG A 118 5.60 -1.27 7.82
N SER A 119 6.19 -2.00 6.87
CA SER A 119 6.22 -3.45 6.86
C SER A 119 6.89 -3.97 8.15
N PRO A 120 6.34 -5.00 8.79
CA PRO A 120 6.91 -5.61 10.00
C PRO A 120 8.07 -6.54 9.65
N GLU A 121 9.09 -6.07 8.91
CA GLU A 121 10.33 -6.83 8.70
C GLU A 121 11.11 -7.04 10.01
N SER A 122 10.69 -6.35 11.09
CA SER A 122 11.03 -6.59 12.50
C SER A 122 9.82 -6.25 13.38
N PHE A 123 9.93 -6.33 14.71
CA PHE A 123 8.84 -6.06 15.67
C PHE A 123 8.28 -4.61 15.67
N GLU A 124 8.65 -3.77 14.70
CA GLU A 124 8.35 -2.32 14.66
C GLU A 124 7.48 -1.88 13.46
N GLY A 125 6.80 -2.84 12.81
CA GLY A 125 5.80 -2.49 11.78
C GLY A 125 4.61 -1.75 12.37
N HIS A 126 4.04 -0.82 11.62
CA HIS A 126 2.89 -0.03 12.06
C HIS A 126 2.03 0.47 10.90
N LEU A 127 0.80 0.85 11.23
CA LEU A 127 -0.10 1.62 10.39
C LEU A 127 -0.63 2.78 11.23
N ARG A 128 -0.39 4.02 10.80
CA ARG A 128 -0.80 5.25 11.47
C ARG A 128 -1.67 6.06 10.52
N LEU A 129 -2.83 6.47 11.01
CA LEU A 129 -3.65 7.45 10.32
C LEU A 129 -3.26 8.83 10.84
N LEU A 130 -3.02 9.77 9.94
CA LEU A 130 -2.68 11.14 10.28
C LEU A 130 -3.96 11.98 10.18
N PRO A 131 -4.52 12.48 11.30
CA PRO A 131 -5.65 13.39 11.26
C PRO A 131 -5.26 14.71 10.58
N ARG A 132 -6.23 15.40 10.01
CA ARG A 132 -6.05 16.77 9.54
C ARG A 132 -6.01 17.72 10.74
N GLU A 133 -5.08 18.67 10.75
CA GLU A 133 -5.03 19.69 11.80
C GLU A 133 -6.37 20.43 11.92
N GLY A 134 -6.86 20.59 13.14
CA GLY A 134 -8.18 21.17 13.43
C GLY A 134 -9.36 20.19 13.40
N CYS A 135 -9.18 18.98 12.85
CA CYS A 135 -10.13 17.88 13.00
C CYS A 135 -9.68 16.98 14.14
N GLY A 136 -9.65 17.53 15.36
CA GLY A 136 -9.37 16.75 16.55
C GLY A 136 -10.40 15.63 16.68
N ALA A 137 -9.93 14.40 16.88
CA ALA A 137 -10.77 13.26 17.20
C ALA A 137 -11.73 13.69 18.33
N ALA A 138 -13.02 13.76 18.00
CA ALA A 138 -14.06 13.93 19.00
C ALA A 138 -13.96 12.71 19.93
N GLY A 139 -13.25 12.88 21.04
CA GLY A 139 -13.25 11.93 22.12
C GLY A 139 -14.68 11.75 22.56
N ALA A 140 -15.18 10.53 22.43
CA ALA A 140 -16.46 10.14 23.00
C ALA A 140 -16.38 10.34 24.52
N THR A 141 -17.22 11.26 25.01
CA THR A 141 -17.63 11.37 26.42
C THR A 141 -18.17 10.05 26.96
#